data_AF-A0A7S1BST3-F1
#
_entry.id   AF-A0A7S1BST3-F1
#
_cell.length_a   1.000
_cell.length_b   1.000
_cell.length_c   1.000
_cell.angle_alpha   90.00
_cell.angle_beta   90.00
_cell.angle_gamma   90.00
#
_symmetry.space_group_name_H-M   'P 1'
#
loop_
_entity.id
_entity.type
_entity.pdbx_description
1 polymer ?
#
loop_
_entity_poly.entity_id
_entity_poly.type
_entity_poly.pdbx_seq_one_letter_code
_entity_poly.pdbx_strand_id
1 'polypeptide(L)'
;MTQRKSRTAPSLATAAVAVLIPALSSHVVHAYLPSSSSLSPLMRRAFSHRPPLSMMSSSPSSPELPSYLTESNDGVGEFTSGRPATPSVRLVSSVSAPPANVDVDERLAADGQAAAPAPPSGDEYETYDMGMDTPFAQQERTEAAAQAVLEENAMTVQDLPGGAALNAVGQSLPWVVTGIPVFFLARRMNRKKVLKQNEAIRDFAVEMAYHDGNERELVLCLKEYKKKLPRGRRNDMIDNYLAEYFKVKTVSLNTITNLASVFTLLKLDEVSAAKRLVAAGELLKSKPSSRSKCLFFGDRILKSPEALDALKPLRDMLASNYRRGGAEIVRVSQETMAEAAYKSIVAAAGPDQTSATPGYNILGISKDRAQEIFDEVASENFETTLQQQQRMMESSKEELVTKKDDPKSEGGGGDEVDVMKQVLEENSAEDLEKSKEKKAPAELSIYECETCGYTLFPSSGRDFKFFPDDFVCPECQAPKDKFVQKKQNIDS
;
A
#
# COMPACT_ATOMS: atom_id res chain seq x y z
N MET A 1 -44.62 50.73 -11.97
CA MET A 1 -44.75 49.41 -12.63
C MET A 1 -44.00 48.39 -11.80
N THR A 2 -44.70 47.73 -10.88
CA THR A 2 -44.14 46.72 -9.96
C THR A 2 -45.22 45.68 -9.73
N GLN A 3 -45.10 44.53 -10.41
CA GLN A 3 -46.06 43.43 -10.29
C GLN A 3 -45.73 42.57 -9.06
N ARG A 4 -46.66 42.54 -8.10
CA ARG A 4 -46.71 41.54 -7.02
C ARG A 4 -47.22 40.22 -7.58
N LYS A 5 -46.40 39.16 -7.53
CA LYS A 5 -46.84 37.77 -7.72
C LYS A 5 -47.28 37.20 -6.36
N SER A 6 -48.54 36.77 -6.30
CA SER A 6 -49.13 36.00 -5.22
C SER A 6 -48.55 34.57 -5.19
N ARG A 7 -48.21 34.10 -3.98
CA ARG A 7 -47.86 32.71 -3.69
C ARG A 7 -49.13 31.95 -3.32
N THR A 8 -49.47 30.93 -4.10
CA THR A 8 -50.42 29.87 -3.74
C THR A 8 -49.65 28.65 -3.24
N ALA A 9 -50.05 28.13 -2.08
CA ALA A 9 -49.48 26.94 -1.46
C ALA A 9 -50.03 25.65 -2.11
N PRO A 10 -49.24 24.57 -2.26
CA PRO A 10 -49.78 23.28 -2.63
C PRO A 10 -50.24 22.48 -1.40
N SER A 11 -51.43 21.91 -1.57
CA SER A 11 -52.15 20.97 -0.71
C SER A 11 -51.39 19.64 -0.55
N LEU A 12 -51.32 19.14 0.69
CA LEU A 12 -50.85 17.80 1.04
C LEU A 12 -51.92 16.77 0.64
N ALA A 13 -51.65 16.02 -0.42
CA ALA A 13 -52.41 14.83 -0.78
C ALA A 13 -51.65 13.57 -0.36
N THR A 14 -52.21 12.87 0.62
CA THR A 14 -51.75 11.60 1.18
C THR A 14 -51.93 10.48 0.15
N ALA A 15 -50.83 9.99 -0.43
CA ALA A 15 -50.85 8.82 -1.32
C ALA A 15 -50.55 7.55 -0.52
N ALA A 16 -51.59 6.74 -0.30
CA ALA A 16 -51.45 5.38 0.22
C ALA A 16 -50.88 4.46 -0.88
N VAL A 17 -49.66 3.97 -0.67
CA VAL A 17 -49.02 2.99 -1.55
C VAL A 17 -49.49 1.59 -1.14
N ALA A 18 -50.41 1.02 -1.91
CA ALA A 18 -50.78 -0.38 -1.82
C ALA A 18 -49.70 -1.22 -2.53
N VAL A 19 -48.96 -2.02 -1.77
CA VAL A 19 -47.99 -2.99 -2.28
C VAL A 19 -48.74 -4.24 -2.75
N LEU A 20 -48.91 -4.36 -4.07
CA LEU A 20 -49.36 -5.59 -4.74
C LEU A 20 -48.19 -6.58 -4.82
N ILE A 21 -48.30 -7.69 -4.11
CA ILE A 21 -47.40 -8.85 -4.21
C ILE A 21 -47.88 -9.70 -5.39
N PRO A 22 -47.08 -9.93 -6.45
CA PRO A 22 -47.45 -10.88 -7.49
C PRO A 22 -47.19 -12.31 -7.01
N ALA A 23 -48.22 -13.14 -7.11
CA ALA A 23 -48.15 -14.59 -6.92
C ALA A 23 -47.22 -15.21 -7.97
N LEU A 24 -46.14 -15.85 -7.52
CA LEU A 24 -45.27 -16.63 -8.38
C LEU A 24 -45.83 -18.05 -8.54
N SER A 25 -46.05 -18.40 -9.80
CA SER A 25 -46.50 -19.69 -10.30
C SER A 25 -45.49 -20.80 -10.02
N SER A 26 -45.99 -21.91 -9.49
CA SER A 26 -45.26 -23.15 -9.24
C SER A 26 -44.91 -23.87 -10.55
N HIS A 27 -43.64 -23.82 -10.97
CA HIS A 27 -43.11 -24.80 -11.91
C HIS A 27 -42.37 -25.91 -11.16
N VAL A 28 -43.02 -27.08 -11.17
CA VAL A 28 -42.47 -28.37 -10.73
C VAL A 28 -41.31 -28.75 -11.65
N VAL A 29 -40.10 -28.80 -11.12
CA VAL A 29 -38.94 -29.40 -11.79
C VAL A 29 -38.72 -30.79 -11.18
N HIS A 30 -38.94 -31.82 -11.99
CA HIS A 30 -38.60 -33.21 -11.67
C HIS A 30 -37.09 -33.36 -11.48
N ALA A 31 -36.65 -33.68 -10.26
CA ALA A 31 -35.29 -34.10 -9.98
C ALA A 31 -35.13 -35.60 -10.29
N TYR A 32 -34.27 -35.92 -11.25
CA TYR A 32 -33.74 -37.27 -11.45
C TYR A 32 -32.58 -37.51 -10.48
N LEU A 33 -32.75 -38.49 -9.59
CA LEU A 33 -31.68 -39.07 -8.79
C LEU A 33 -30.90 -40.10 -9.64
N PRO A 34 -29.56 -40.16 -9.52
CA PRO A 34 -28.85 -41.41 -9.74
C PRO A 34 -28.40 -42.02 -8.42
N SER A 35 -28.50 -43.34 -8.41
CA SER A 35 -28.29 -44.31 -7.35
C SER A 35 -26.90 -44.31 -6.73
N SER A 36 -26.88 -44.57 -5.43
CA SER A 36 -25.74 -45.00 -4.61
C SER A 36 -25.21 -46.38 -5.02
N SER A 37 -23.87 -46.53 -5.07
CA SER A 37 -23.19 -47.72 -4.54
C SER A 37 -21.66 -47.59 -4.52
N SER A 38 -21.10 -48.09 -3.41
CA SER A 38 -19.72 -48.60 -3.17
C SER A 38 -18.76 -47.75 -2.32
N LEU A 39 -18.87 -47.98 -1.01
CA LEU A 39 -17.85 -48.50 -0.09
C LEU A 39 -16.37 -48.07 -0.28
N SER A 40 -15.88 -47.38 0.75
CA SER A 40 -14.45 -47.19 1.07
C SER A 40 -13.76 -48.52 1.46
N PRO A 41 -12.41 -48.56 1.51
CA PRO A 41 -11.77 -48.28 2.80
C PRO A 41 -10.38 -47.61 2.77
N LEU A 42 -10.09 -46.91 3.86
CA LEU A 42 -8.82 -46.78 4.58
C LEU A 42 -7.50 -46.87 3.79
N MET A 43 -6.73 -45.77 3.78
CA MET A 43 -5.29 -45.83 4.11
C MET A 43 -4.81 -44.53 4.76
N ARG A 44 -4.44 -44.63 6.03
CA ARG A 44 -3.43 -43.77 6.67
C ARG A 44 -2.07 -44.11 6.04
N ARG A 45 -1.27 -43.11 5.67
CA ARG A 45 0.19 -43.28 5.63
C ARG A 45 0.90 -42.01 6.07
N ALA A 46 1.76 -42.23 7.05
CA ALA A 46 2.71 -41.31 7.63
C ALA A 46 3.98 -41.19 6.76
N PHE A 47 4.68 -40.07 6.95
CA PHE A 47 6.09 -39.74 6.68
C PHE A 47 6.94 -40.65 5.78
N SER A 48 7.58 -40.06 4.76
CA SER A 48 8.97 -40.37 4.43
C SER A 48 9.68 -39.20 3.73
N HIS A 49 10.95 -39.04 4.11
CA HIS A 49 11.96 -38.10 3.64
C HIS A 49 12.14 -38.09 2.12
N ARG A 50 12.38 -36.89 1.54
CA ARG A 50 12.95 -36.75 0.20
C ARG A 50 14.49 -36.65 0.29
N PRO A 51 15.24 -37.37 -0.56
CA PRO A 51 16.70 -37.27 -0.65
C PRO A 51 17.14 -36.02 -1.45
N PRO A 52 18.43 -35.61 -1.33
CA PRO A 52 18.95 -34.44 -2.01
C PRO A 52 19.13 -34.70 -3.52
N LEU A 53 18.63 -33.78 -4.35
CA LEU A 53 18.83 -33.81 -5.80
C LEU A 53 20.19 -33.20 -6.16
N SER A 54 20.94 -34.00 -6.90
CA SER A 54 22.19 -33.69 -7.60
C SER A 54 22.11 -32.41 -8.43
N MET A 55 23.18 -31.62 -8.38
CA MET A 55 23.41 -30.47 -9.23
C MET A 55 23.55 -30.88 -10.70
N MET A 56 22.71 -30.33 -11.57
CA MET A 56 23.00 -30.23 -13.01
C MET A 56 23.09 -28.74 -13.35
N SER A 57 24.30 -28.32 -13.67
CA SER A 57 24.64 -27.02 -14.22
C SER A 57 24.21 -26.99 -15.69
N SER A 58 23.14 -26.26 -16.00
CA SER A 58 22.81 -25.85 -17.37
C SER A 58 22.60 -24.35 -17.37
N SER A 59 23.55 -23.63 -17.98
CA SER A 59 23.52 -22.19 -18.21
C SER A 59 22.27 -21.80 -19.01
N PRO A 60 21.42 -20.87 -18.52
CA PRO A 60 20.36 -20.32 -19.36
C PRO A 60 20.92 -19.22 -20.25
N SER A 61 20.79 -19.42 -21.55
CA SER A 61 20.85 -18.38 -22.59
C SER A 61 19.83 -17.29 -22.30
N SER A 62 20.25 -16.03 -22.45
CA SER A 62 19.48 -14.81 -22.24
C SER A 62 18.08 -14.86 -22.89
N PRO A 63 17.01 -14.44 -22.20
CA PRO A 63 15.69 -14.35 -22.81
C PRO A 63 15.63 -13.16 -23.78
N GLU A 64 15.28 -13.46 -25.04
CA GLU A 64 14.88 -12.46 -26.03
C GLU A 64 13.66 -11.67 -25.52
N LEU A 65 13.74 -10.35 -25.61
CA LEU A 65 12.65 -9.44 -25.25
C LEU A 65 11.45 -9.61 -26.21
N PRO A 66 10.21 -9.42 -25.73
CA PRO A 66 9.01 -9.48 -26.57
C PRO A 66 9.03 -8.44 -27.71
N SER A 67 8.61 -8.85 -28.90
CA SER A 67 8.64 -8.08 -30.15
C SER A 67 7.77 -6.81 -30.22
N TYR A 68 7.08 -6.43 -29.14
CA TYR A 68 6.28 -5.20 -29.09
C TYR A 68 7.04 -3.99 -28.52
N LEU A 69 8.33 -4.14 -28.18
CA LEU A 69 9.19 -3.06 -27.66
C LEU A 69 10.22 -2.52 -28.67
N THR A 70 10.25 -3.03 -29.91
CA THR A 70 11.12 -2.50 -30.96
C THR A 70 10.32 -1.56 -31.88
N GLU A 71 10.22 -0.29 -31.52
CA GLU A 71 9.88 0.76 -32.49
C GLU A 71 11.12 1.02 -33.37
N SER A 72 11.05 0.55 -34.61
CA SER A 72 11.98 0.84 -35.69
C SER A 72 11.95 2.33 -36.02
N ASN A 73 13.06 3.02 -35.75
CA ASN A 73 13.25 4.44 -36.01
C ASN A 73 14.13 4.65 -37.25
N ASP A 74 13.75 4.04 -38.37
CA ASP A 74 14.45 4.19 -39.66
C ASP A 74 13.60 5.01 -40.62
N GLY A 75 14.01 6.26 -40.82
CA GLY A 75 13.31 7.18 -41.72
C GLY A 75 14.01 8.53 -41.93
N VAL A 76 15.33 8.57 -42.03
CA VAL A 76 16.05 9.76 -42.54
C VAL A 76 16.41 9.48 -44.00
N GLY A 77 15.55 9.97 -44.90
CA GLY A 77 15.76 9.88 -46.35
C GLY A 77 16.85 10.84 -46.81
N GLU A 78 17.90 10.25 -47.36
CA GLU A 78 19.04 10.89 -48.01
C GLU A 78 18.62 11.58 -49.33
N PHE A 79 18.98 12.85 -49.47
CA PHE A 79 18.58 13.72 -50.56
C PHE A 79 19.71 13.82 -51.59
N THR A 80 19.55 13.22 -52.77
CA THR A 80 20.47 13.43 -53.91
C THR A 80 19.72 13.81 -55.19
N SER A 81 19.92 15.07 -55.57
CA SER A 81 20.05 15.66 -56.92
C SER A 81 19.25 15.07 -58.11
N GLY A 82 18.39 15.92 -58.69
CA GLY A 82 17.91 15.77 -60.07
C GLY A 82 16.93 16.85 -60.51
N ARG A 83 17.42 17.97 -61.08
CA ARG A 83 16.69 18.87 -61.99
C ARG A 83 17.06 18.47 -63.43
N PRO A 84 16.22 18.67 -64.47
CA PRO A 84 15.61 19.97 -64.78
C PRO A 84 14.21 19.96 -65.46
N ALA A 85 13.50 21.10 -65.40
CA ALA A 85 12.92 21.85 -66.53
C ALA A 85 11.86 22.86 -66.04
N THR A 86 12.07 24.12 -66.44
CA THR A 86 11.26 25.34 -66.29
C THR A 86 9.97 25.32 -67.15
N PRO A 87 8.91 26.13 -66.92
CA PRO A 87 8.98 27.61 -67.04
C PRO A 87 8.16 28.50 -66.08
N SER A 88 8.77 29.67 -65.83
CA SER A 88 8.23 31.04 -65.72
C SER A 88 6.93 31.32 -64.96
N VAL A 89 7.05 32.04 -63.82
CA VAL A 89 6.28 33.27 -63.53
C VAL A 89 7.17 34.25 -62.73
N ARG A 90 7.03 35.54 -63.07
CA ARG A 90 7.79 36.74 -62.64
C ARG A 90 7.29 37.35 -61.32
N LEU A 91 8.25 37.97 -60.59
CA LEU A 91 8.18 39.20 -59.74
C LEU A 91 7.31 39.10 -58.45
N VAL A 92 7.67 39.62 -57.27
CA VAL A 92 8.28 40.91 -56.88
C VAL A 92 9.01 40.77 -55.52
N SER A 93 10.15 41.43 -55.36
CA SER A 93 10.89 41.62 -54.11
C SER A 93 10.16 42.53 -53.10
N SER A 94 10.16 42.17 -51.82
CA SER A 94 10.41 43.14 -50.75
C SER A 94 11.01 42.46 -49.52
N VAL A 95 12.17 42.95 -49.12
CA VAL A 95 12.92 42.60 -47.92
C VAL A 95 12.41 43.50 -46.81
N SER A 96 12.08 42.94 -45.64
CA SER A 96 12.00 43.70 -44.40
C SER A 96 12.59 42.88 -43.26
N ALA A 97 13.57 43.47 -42.59
CA ALA A 97 14.27 42.93 -41.43
C ALA A 97 13.39 42.97 -40.17
N PRO A 98 13.59 42.07 -39.18
CA PRO A 98 12.96 42.19 -37.87
C PRO A 98 13.72 43.18 -36.98
N PRO A 99 13.03 44.09 -36.26
CA PRO A 99 13.67 44.96 -35.28
C PRO A 99 13.92 44.24 -33.95
N ALA A 100 15.07 44.57 -33.37
CA ALA A 100 15.47 44.29 -32.01
C ALA A 100 14.75 45.22 -31.01
N ASN A 101 14.85 44.82 -29.73
CA ASN A 101 14.56 45.56 -28.49
C ASN A 101 13.11 45.57 -27.99
N VAL A 102 12.89 44.84 -26.90
CA VAL A 102 11.95 45.25 -25.85
C VAL A 102 12.65 45.02 -24.50
N ASP A 103 13.17 46.12 -23.94
CA ASP A 103 13.40 46.29 -22.51
C ASP A 103 12.06 46.16 -21.76
N VAL A 104 12.01 45.29 -20.76
CA VAL A 104 10.98 45.32 -19.71
C VAL A 104 11.66 45.06 -18.38
N ASP A 105 12.32 46.10 -17.87
CA ASP A 105 12.49 46.31 -16.44
C ASP A 105 11.40 47.29 -15.96
N GLU A 106 11.06 47.17 -14.68
CA GLU A 106 10.32 48.18 -13.91
C GLU A 106 8.78 48.18 -14.01
N ARG A 107 8.14 47.24 -13.29
CA ARG A 107 6.87 47.46 -12.56
C ARG A 107 6.44 46.22 -11.78
N LEU A 108 6.83 46.14 -10.49
CA LEU A 108 6.09 45.46 -9.41
C LEU A 108 6.79 45.75 -8.07
N ALA A 109 6.80 47.02 -7.68
CA ALA A 109 7.13 47.47 -6.34
C ALA A 109 6.09 48.49 -5.90
N ALA A 110 4.96 48.00 -5.40
CA ALA A 110 4.05 48.68 -4.48
C ALA A 110 2.78 47.84 -4.35
N ASP A 111 2.69 47.02 -3.29
CA ASP A 111 1.43 46.82 -2.58
C ASP A 111 1.67 46.15 -1.21
N GLY A 112 1.44 46.94 -0.16
CA GLY A 112 0.73 46.54 1.05
C GLY A 112 1.33 45.43 1.92
N GLN A 113 2.26 45.80 2.81
CA GLN A 113 2.44 45.13 4.11
C GLN A 113 1.16 45.27 4.94
N ALA A 114 0.29 44.25 4.88
CA ALA A 114 -0.71 44.01 5.91
C ALA A 114 -0.10 43.09 6.97
N ALA A 115 -0.03 43.59 8.21
CA ALA A 115 0.51 42.89 9.36
C ALA A 115 -0.17 41.51 9.55
N ALA A 116 0.65 40.47 9.64
CA ALA A 116 0.20 39.16 10.07
C ALA A 116 -0.31 39.23 11.52
N PRO A 117 -1.50 38.71 11.85
CA PRO A 117 -1.94 38.60 13.23
C PRO A 117 -1.05 37.62 13.99
N ALA A 118 -0.68 38.00 15.21
CA ALA A 118 0.13 37.19 16.11
C ALA A 118 -0.50 35.81 16.35
N PRO A 119 0.30 34.74 16.48
CA PRO A 119 -0.20 33.43 16.85
C PRO A 119 -0.77 33.50 18.28
N PRO A 120 -1.94 32.88 18.55
CA PRO A 120 -2.45 32.77 19.91
C PRO A 120 -1.51 31.91 20.75
N SER A 121 -0.97 32.51 21.81
CA SER A 121 -0.45 31.81 22.97
C SER A 121 -1.63 31.24 23.75
N GLY A 122 -1.63 29.93 24.00
CA GLY A 122 -2.69 29.28 24.76
C GLY A 122 -2.38 27.81 24.95
N ASP A 123 -1.81 27.51 26.11
CA ASP A 123 -1.66 26.18 26.68
C ASP A 123 -3.04 25.54 26.86
N GLU A 124 -3.44 24.65 25.95
CA GLU A 124 -4.56 23.72 26.16
C GLU A 124 -4.39 22.54 25.19
N TYR A 125 -3.49 21.61 25.54
CA TYR A 125 -3.49 20.28 24.96
C TYR A 125 -4.56 19.45 25.69
N GLU A 126 -5.81 19.58 25.26
CA GLU A 126 -6.79 18.52 25.50
C GLU A 126 -6.23 17.23 24.89
N THR A 127 -5.87 16.29 25.76
CA THR A 127 -5.61 14.90 25.42
C THR A 127 -6.86 14.32 24.74
N TYR A 128 -6.92 14.44 23.42
CA TYR A 128 -7.82 13.66 22.58
C TYR A 128 -7.40 12.20 22.68
N ASP A 129 -8.04 11.47 23.58
CA ASP A 129 -8.07 10.02 23.57
C ASP A 129 -8.77 9.58 22.27
N MET A 130 -7.98 9.42 21.21
CA MET A 130 -8.41 8.72 20.01
C MET A 130 -8.51 7.23 20.34
N GLY A 131 -9.55 6.88 21.09
CA GLY A 131 -10.04 5.53 21.25
C GLY A 131 -10.35 4.95 19.89
N MET A 132 -9.32 4.40 19.24
CA MET A 132 -9.42 3.58 18.05
C MET A 132 -10.06 2.26 18.48
N ASP A 133 -11.38 2.29 18.70
CA ASP A 133 -12.19 1.09 18.70
C ASP A 133 -11.98 0.45 17.33
N THR A 134 -11.09 -0.54 17.28
CA THR A 134 -10.85 -1.30 16.06
C THR A 134 -12.20 -1.87 15.60
N PRO A 135 -12.44 -2.01 14.29
CA PRO A 135 -13.67 -2.64 13.80
C PRO A 135 -13.88 -4.05 14.37
N PHE A 136 -12.81 -4.68 14.86
CA PHE A 136 -12.85 -5.94 15.60
C PHE A 136 -13.44 -5.78 17.02
N ALA A 137 -13.02 -4.77 17.79
CA ALA A 137 -13.57 -4.49 19.12
C ALA A 137 -15.06 -4.09 19.06
N GLN A 138 -15.47 -3.36 18.02
CA GLN A 138 -16.88 -3.03 17.80
C GLN A 138 -17.69 -4.28 17.44
N GLN A 139 -17.13 -5.18 16.64
CA GLN A 139 -17.77 -6.46 16.32
C GLN A 139 -17.90 -7.36 17.56
N GLU A 140 -16.86 -7.46 18.39
CA GLU A 140 -16.88 -8.26 19.61
C GLU A 140 -17.91 -7.74 20.62
N ARG A 141 -18.05 -6.42 20.79
CA ARG A 141 -19.13 -5.82 21.59
C ARG A 141 -20.52 -6.13 21.02
N THR A 142 -20.70 -6.08 19.70
CA THR A 142 -22.00 -6.44 19.10
C THR A 142 -22.33 -7.92 19.23
N GLU A 143 -21.33 -8.81 19.18
CA GLU A 143 -21.53 -10.25 19.37
C GLU A 143 -21.81 -10.57 20.85
N ALA A 144 -21.10 -9.93 21.78
CA ALA A 144 -21.39 -10.03 23.22
C ALA A 144 -22.80 -9.51 23.57
N ALA A 145 -23.21 -8.37 22.99
CA ALA A 145 -24.56 -7.83 23.19
C ALA A 145 -25.64 -8.75 22.58
N ALA A 146 -25.40 -9.32 21.40
CA ALA A 146 -26.33 -10.26 20.79
C ALA A 146 -26.43 -11.57 21.60
N GLN A 147 -25.33 -12.03 22.19
CA GLN A 147 -25.29 -13.21 23.04
C GLN A 147 -26.00 -12.96 24.39
N ALA A 148 -25.83 -11.78 24.98
CA ALA A 148 -26.56 -11.36 26.18
C ALA A 148 -28.08 -11.30 25.94
N VAL A 149 -28.53 -10.73 24.81
CA VAL A 149 -29.96 -10.73 24.43
C VAL A 149 -30.49 -12.16 24.21
N LEU A 150 -29.64 -13.08 23.75
CA LEU A 150 -30.04 -14.48 23.53
C LEU A 150 -30.13 -15.25 24.86
N GLU A 151 -29.24 -14.97 25.82
CA GLU A 151 -29.28 -15.53 27.18
C GLU A 151 -30.46 -14.97 27.99
N GLU A 152 -30.75 -13.67 27.86
CA GLU A 152 -31.89 -13.02 28.51
C GLU A 152 -33.24 -13.56 27.98
N ASN A 153 -33.32 -13.82 26.67
CA ASN A 153 -34.50 -14.46 26.06
C ASN A 153 -34.55 -16.00 26.27
N ALA A 154 -33.45 -16.65 26.62
CA ALA A 154 -33.42 -18.07 26.95
C ALA A 154 -33.91 -18.35 28.39
N MET A 155 -33.79 -17.38 29.30
CA MET A 155 -34.23 -17.52 30.69
C MET A 155 -35.71 -17.21 30.94
N THR A 156 -36.44 -16.60 29.99
CA THR A 156 -37.85 -16.23 30.17
C THR A 156 -38.86 -17.29 29.74
N VAL A 157 -38.41 -18.49 29.34
CA VAL A 157 -39.31 -19.60 28.92
C VAL A 157 -39.79 -20.45 30.11
N GLN A 158 -39.24 -20.28 31.32
CA GLN A 158 -39.62 -21.10 32.49
C GLN A 158 -40.75 -20.52 33.36
N ASP A 159 -41.13 -19.25 33.20
CA ASP A 159 -42.12 -18.57 34.08
C ASP A 159 -43.39 -18.08 33.34
N LEU A 160 -43.89 -18.85 32.37
CA LEU A 160 -45.23 -18.65 31.82
C LEU A 160 -46.26 -19.49 32.60
N PRO A 161 -47.07 -18.88 33.49
CA PRO A 161 -48.17 -19.58 34.14
C PRO A 161 -49.29 -19.79 33.12
N GLY A 162 -49.44 -21.01 32.61
CA GLY A 162 -50.63 -21.36 31.84
C GLY A 162 -50.42 -22.45 30.79
N GLY A 163 -50.47 -23.71 31.23
CA GLY A 163 -50.54 -24.91 30.39
C GLY A 163 -51.84 -25.07 29.59
N ALA A 164 -52.35 -24.01 28.94
CA ALA A 164 -53.59 -24.05 28.16
C ALA A 164 -53.46 -23.53 26.71
N ALA A 165 -52.38 -22.82 26.35
CA ALA A 165 -52.23 -22.26 24.99
C ALA A 165 -51.48 -23.17 24.00
N LEU A 166 -50.78 -24.21 24.46
CA LEU A 166 -49.96 -25.08 23.58
C LEU A 166 -50.75 -26.21 22.90
N ASN A 167 -51.99 -26.47 23.29
CA ASN A 167 -52.83 -27.48 22.61
C ASN A 167 -53.62 -26.91 21.41
N ALA A 168 -53.69 -25.59 21.23
CA ALA A 168 -54.40 -24.96 20.11
C ALA A 168 -53.52 -24.75 18.86
N VAL A 169 -52.20 -24.87 18.99
CA VAL A 169 -51.24 -24.87 17.86
C VAL A 169 -50.76 -26.30 17.54
N GLY A 170 -51.46 -27.31 18.08
CA GLY A 170 -51.05 -28.71 18.09
C GLY A 170 -51.28 -29.51 16.80
N GLN A 171 -51.72 -28.91 15.68
CA GLN A 171 -52.02 -29.71 14.47
C GLN A 171 -51.58 -29.18 13.12
N SER A 172 -50.95 -28.00 13.00
CA SER A 172 -50.70 -27.46 11.66
C SER A 172 -49.31 -26.98 11.28
N LEU A 173 -48.28 -26.88 12.14
CA LEU A 173 -46.93 -26.49 11.66
C LEU A 173 -45.76 -27.13 12.44
N PRO A 174 -45.51 -28.45 12.30
CA PRO A 174 -44.32 -29.13 12.85
C PRO A 174 -42.97 -28.69 12.24
N TRP A 175 -42.96 -27.77 11.26
CA TRP A 175 -41.75 -27.37 10.52
C TRP A 175 -41.05 -26.11 11.05
N VAL A 176 -41.68 -25.32 11.92
CA VAL A 176 -41.16 -23.98 12.30
C VAL A 176 -40.14 -24.06 13.44
N VAL A 177 -40.25 -25.04 14.35
CA VAL A 177 -39.37 -25.12 15.53
C VAL A 177 -38.01 -25.80 15.23
N THR A 178 -37.90 -26.60 14.16
CA THR A 178 -36.64 -27.26 13.76
C THR A 178 -35.77 -26.42 12.82
N GLY A 179 -36.29 -25.35 12.22
CA GLY A 179 -35.56 -24.54 11.24
C GLY A 179 -34.52 -23.57 11.83
N ILE A 180 -34.77 -23.05 13.04
CA ILE A 180 -33.92 -22.04 13.69
C ILE A 180 -32.48 -22.54 13.91
N PRO A 181 -32.22 -23.71 14.54
CA PRO A 181 -30.84 -24.17 14.78
C PRO A 181 -30.08 -24.48 13.48
N VAL A 182 -30.75 -24.95 12.42
CA VAL A 182 -30.12 -25.25 11.12
C VAL A 182 -29.64 -23.96 10.43
N PHE A 183 -30.42 -22.87 10.52
CA PHE A 183 -30.03 -21.57 9.95
C PHE A 183 -28.78 -20.99 10.62
N PHE A 184 -28.70 -21.03 11.96
CA PHE A 184 -27.51 -20.54 12.69
C PHE A 184 -26.26 -21.37 12.38
N LEU A 185 -26.39 -22.69 12.27
CA LEU A 185 -25.29 -23.58 11.88
C LEU A 185 -24.82 -23.28 10.44
N ALA A 186 -25.74 -23.12 9.49
CA ALA A 186 -25.40 -22.76 8.12
C ALA A 186 -24.69 -21.40 8.03
N ARG A 187 -25.16 -20.38 8.77
CA ARG A 187 -24.53 -19.05 8.85
C ARG A 187 -23.12 -19.13 9.43
N ARG A 188 -22.90 -19.91 10.51
CA ARG A 188 -21.57 -20.11 11.12
C ARG A 188 -20.60 -20.81 10.17
N MET A 189 -21.06 -21.85 9.46
CA MET A 189 -20.24 -22.54 8.46
C MET A 189 -19.90 -21.61 7.29
N ASN A 190 -20.85 -20.80 6.82
CA ASN A 190 -20.60 -19.84 5.76
C ASN A 190 -19.59 -18.78 6.18
N ARG A 191 -19.67 -18.24 7.41
CA ARG A 191 -18.66 -17.33 7.99
C ARG A 191 -17.27 -17.95 7.99
N LYS A 192 -17.12 -19.17 8.52
CA LYS A 192 -15.84 -19.89 8.52
C LYS A 192 -15.28 -20.11 7.11
N LYS A 193 -16.15 -20.43 6.14
CA LYS A 193 -15.77 -20.60 4.74
C LYS A 193 -15.27 -19.30 4.12
N VAL A 194 -15.95 -18.17 4.36
CA VAL A 194 -15.54 -16.85 3.88
C VAL A 194 -14.21 -16.42 4.51
N LEU A 195 -14.00 -16.66 5.81
CA LEU A 195 -12.73 -16.38 6.48
C LEU A 195 -11.57 -17.16 5.86
N LYS A 196 -11.73 -18.48 5.65
CA LYS A 196 -10.71 -19.31 4.97
C LYS A 196 -10.43 -18.85 3.54
N GLN A 197 -11.45 -18.36 2.83
CA GLN A 197 -11.26 -17.79 1.49
C GLN A 197 -10.49 -16.48 1.52
N ASN A 198 -10.77 -15.61 2.51
CA ASN A 198 -10.05 -14.34 2.68
C ASN A 198 -8.59 -14.58 3.07
N GLU A 199 -8.33 -15.56 3.94
CA GLU A 199 -6.98 -16.01 4.31
C GLU A 199 -6.22 -16.52 3.08
N ALA A 200 -6.81 -17.44 2.31
CA ALA A 200 -6.19 -17.93 1.07
C ALA A 200 -5.95 -16.83 0.02
N ILE A 201 -6.79 -15.78 -0.03
CA ILE A 201 -6.56 -14.61 -0.88
C ILE A 201 -5.35 -13.79 -0.40
N ARG A 202 -5.18 -13.62 0.91
CA ARG A 202 -4.04 -12.92 1.50
C ARG A 202 -2.74 -13.69 1.27
N ASP A 203 -2.75 -15.00 1.51
CA ASP A 203 -1.58 -15.86 1.31
C ASP A 203 -1.14 -15.85 -0.15
N PHE A 204 -2.10 -15.95 -1.08
CA PHE A 204 -1.84 -15.79 -2.51
C PHE A 204 -1.16 -14.45 -2.84
N ALA A 205 -1.64 -13.34 -2.27
CA ALA A 205 -1.10 -12.02 -2.54
C ALA A 205 0.37 -11.90 -2.11
N VAL A 206 0.70 -12.42 -0.93
CA VAL A 206 2.05 -12.44 -0.39
C VAL A 206 2.97 -13.35 -1.22
N GLU A 207 2.55 -14.57 -1.53
CA GLU A 207 3.34 -15.52 -2.32
C GLU A 207 3.62 -15.01 -3.74
N MET A 208 2.61 -14.47 -4.42
CA MET A 208 2.78 -13.91 -5.77
C MET A 208 3.72 -12.70 -5.77
N ALA A 209 3.63 -11.82 -4.77
CA ALA A 209 4.55 -10.69 -4.65
C ALA A 209 5.99 -11.14 -4.33
N TYR A 210 6.15 -12.24 -3.60
CA TYR A 210 7.44 -12.85 -3.30
C TYR A 210 8.10 -13.44 -4.56
N HIS A 211 7.34 -14.14 -5.40
CA HIS A 211 7.82 -14.78 -6.63
C HIS A 211 7.89 -13.86 -7.87
N ASP A 212 7.82 -12.54 -7.67
CA ASP A 212 7.96 -11.55 -8.72
C ASP A 212 9.25 -11.75 -9.56
N GLY A 213 9.12 -11.70 -10.88
CA GLY A 213 10.20 -11.98 -11.84
C GLY A 213 10.46 -13.47 -12.12
N ASN A 214 9.88 -14.40 -11.36
CA ASN A 214 9.98 -15.84 -11.63
C ASN A 214 8.67 -16.38 -12.22
N GLU A 215 8.52 -16.30 -13.54
CA GLU A 215 7.29 -16.68 -14.26
C GLU A 215 6.83 -18.11 -13.95
N ARG A 216 7.77 -19.06 -13.80
CA ARG A 216 7.46 -20.46 -13.52
C ARG A 216 6.76 -20.62 -12.18
N GLU A 217 7.28 -19.98 -11.13
CA GLU A 217 6.68 -20.05 -9.79
C GLU A 217 5.35 -19.28 -9.73
N LEU A 218 5.23 -18.15 -10.43
CA LEU A 218 3.98 -17.41 -10.54
C LEU A 218 2.87 -18.26 -11.20
N VAL A 219 3.19 -19.02 -12.25
CA VAL A 219 2.25 -19.94 -12.90
C VAL A 219 1.79 -21.04 -11.94
N LEU A 220 2.73 -21.61 -11.16
CA LEU A 220 2.41 -22.66 -10.18
C LEU A 220 1.52 -22.12 -9.06
N CYS A 221 1.85 -20.97 -8.49
CA CYS A 221 1.06 -20.30 -7.46
C CYS A 221 -0.36 -20.02 -7.99
N LEU A 222 -0.50 -19.44 -9.18
CA LEU A 222 -1.81 -19.21 -9.80
C LEU A 222 -2.61 -20.50 -9.98
N LYS A 223 -1.98 -21.59 -10.41
CA LYS A 223 -2.65 -22.89 -10.60
C LYS A 223 -3.11 -23.48 -9.28
N GLU A 224 -2.32 -23.34 -8.21
CA GLU A 224 -2.66 -23.81 -6.88
C GLU A 224 -3.85 -23.03 -6.29
N TYR A 225 -3.77 -21.71 -6.25
CA TYR A 225 -4.82 -20.89 -5.64
C TYR A 225 -6.12 -20.84 -6.45
N LYS A 226 -6.06 -20.99 -7.79
CA LYS A 226 -7.26 -21.19 -8.62
C LYS A 226 -8.04 -22.46 -8.27
N LYS A 227 -7.41 -23.46 -7.63
CA LYS A 227 -8.09 -24.67 -7.13
C LYS A 227 -8.64 -24.47 -5.71
N LYS A 228 -7.96 -23.69 -4.87
CA LYS A 228 -8.38 -23.39 -3.48
C LYS A 228 -9.59 -22.45 -3.44
N LEU A 229 -9.70 -21.52 -4.39
CA LEU A 229 -10.73 -20.46 -4.38
C LEU A 229 -11.86 -20.70 -5.40
N PRO A 230 -13.11 -20.36 -5.06
CA PRO A 230 -14.22 -20.41 -6.02
C PRO A 230 -14.05 -19.35 -7.11
N ARG A 231 -14.62 -19.60 -8.31
CA ARG A 231 -14.49 -18.71 -9.48
C ARG A 231 -14.89 -17.25 -9.19
N GLY A 232 -15.91 -17.03 -8.37
CA GLY A 232 -16.39 -15.68 -8.03
C GLY A 232 -15.44 -14.83 -7.18
N ARG A 233 -14.40 -15.43 -6.57
CA ARG A 233 -13.42 -14.74 -5.71
C ARG A 233 -12.07 -14.49 -6.40
N ARG A 234 -11.94 -14.80 -7.70
CA ARG A 234 -10.68 -14.64 -8.45
C ARG A 234 -10.28 -13.19 -8.66
N ASN A 235 -11.27 -12.29 -8.73
CA ASN A 235 -11.04 -10.87 -8.87
C ASN A 235 -10.44 -10.30 -7.59
N ASP A 236 -11.05 -10.57 -6.43
CA ASP A 236 -10.50 -10.18 -5.12
C ASP A 236 -9.08 -10.70 -4.90
N MET A 237 -8.78 -11.90 -5.38
CA MET A 237 -7.46 -12.50 -5.35
C MET A 237 -6.42 -11.64 -6.11
N ILE A 238 -6.77 -11.15 -7.31
CA ILE A 238 -5.92 -10.25 -8.10
C ILE A 238 -5.82 -8.88 -7.43
N ASP A 239 -6.94 -8.34 -6.95
CA ASP A 239 -7.00 -7.01 -6.32
C ASP A 239 -6.12 -6.95 -5.05
N ASN A 240 -6.14 -8.01 -4.23
CA ASN A 240 -5.27 -8.12 -3.04
C ASN A 240 -3.80 -8.34 -3.42
N TYR A 241 -3.51 -9.14 -4.45
CA TYR A 241 -2.15 -9.29 -4.97
C TYR A 241 -1.57 -7.94 -5.41
N LEU A 242 -2.29 -7.17 -6.22
CA LEU A 242 -1.84 -5.86 -6.67
C LEU A 242 -1.64 -4.90 -5.47
N ALA A 243 -2.57 -4.90 -4.52
CA ALA A 243 -2.43 -4.10 -3.31
C ALA A 243 -1.18 -4.48 -2.50
N GLU A 244 -0.86 -5.77 -2.37
CA GLU A 244 0.35 -6.22 -1.68
C GLU A 244 1.63 -5.92 -2.47
N TYR A 245 1.60 -6.12 -3.79
CA TYR A 245 2.69 -5.80 -4.71
C TYR A 245 3.13 -4.33 -4.56
N PHE A 246 2.20 -3.38 -4.53
CA PHE A 246 2.52 -1.95 -4.38
C PHE A 246 2.92 -1.52 -2.96
N LYS A 247 2.69 -2.35 -1.94
CA LYS A 247 3.24 -2.12 -0.60
C LYS A 247 4.72 -2.49 -0.55
N VAL A 248 5.06 -3.65 -1.11
CA VAL A 248 6.39 -4.25 -0.98
C VAL A 248 7.36 -3.72 -2.04
N LYS A 249 6.93 -3.62 -3.30
CA LYS A 249 7.84 -3.32 -4.42
C LYS A 249 8.16 -1.83 -4.52
N THR A 250 9.42 -1.55 -4.84
CA THR A 250 9.92 -0.23 -5.20
C THR A 250 9.69 0.01 -6.70
N VAL A 251 9.69 1.27 -7.12
CA VAL A 251 9.54 1.61 -8.53
C VAL A 251 10.89 1.45 -9.21
N SER A 252 10.95 0.53 -10.16
CA SER A 252 12.13 0.26 -11.00
C SER A 252 11.69 -0.24 -12.37
N LEU A 253 12.59 -0.18 -13.36
CA LEU A 253 12.30 -0.68 -14.70
C LEU A 253 11.90 -2.16 -14.69
N ASN A 254 12.62 -2.99 -13.94
CA ASN A 254 12.34 -4.42 -13.83
C ASN A 254 10.95 -4.70 -13.21
N THR A 255 10.53 -3.91 -12.22
CA THR A 255 9.20 -4.09 -11.62
C THR A 255 8.06 -3.70 -12.56
N ILE A 256 8.29 -2.79 -13.51
CA ILE A 256 7.30 -2.43 -14.54
C ILE A 256 7.16 -3.57 -15.53
N THR A 257 8.29 -4.11 -16.02
CA THR A 257 8.30 -5.24 -16.97
C THR A 257 7.70 -6.49 -16.35
N ASN A 258 8.06 -6.82 -15.10
CA ASN A 258 7.51 -7.98 -14.41
C ASN A 258 6.00 -7.87 -14.21
N LEU A 259 5.50 -6.71 -13.79
CA LEU A 259 4.07 -6.51 -13.59
C LEU A 259 3.29 -6.58 -14.91
N ALA A 260 3.86 -6.06 -16.01
CA ALA A 260 3.28 -6.21 -17.35
C ALA A 260 3.18 -7.69 -17.76
N SER A 261 4.22 -8.48 -17.51
CA SER A 261 4.21 -9.94 -17.72
C SER A 261 3.15 -10.63 -16.87
N VAL A 262 2.94 -10.19 -15.62
CA VAL A 262 1.87 -10.72 -14.76
C VAL A 262 0.47 -10.41 -15.31
N PHE A 263 0.22 -9.23 -15.89
CA PHE A 263 -1.07 -8.95 -16.54
C PHE A 263 -1.33 -9.89 -17.73
N THR A 264 -0.31 -10.16 -18.53
CA THR A 264 -0.36 -11.15 -19.61
C THR A 264 -0.66 -12.56 -19.07
N LEU A 265 0.03 -12.98 -18.00
CA LEU A 265 -0.17 -14.26 -17.34
C LEU A 265 -1.58 -14.42 -16.74
N LEU A 266 -2.13 -13.34 -16.18
CA LEU A 266 -3.49 -13.29 -15.66
C LEU A 266 -4.56 -13.20 -16.76
N LYS A 267 -4.15 -12.96 -18.01
CA LYS A 267 -5.02 -12.75 -19.18
C LYS A 267 -6.00 -11.59 -18.98
N LEU A 268 -5.49 -10.48 -18.46
CA LEU A 268 -6.27 -9.26 -18.31
C LEU A 268 -6.13 -8.42 -19.58
N ASP A 269 -7.25 -8.00 -20.16
CA ASP A 269 -7.26 -6.89 -21.11
C ASP A 269 -6.91 -5.58 -20.38
N GLU A 270 -6.43 -4.57 -21.11
CA GLU A 270 -5.96 -3.33 -20.51
C GLU A 270 -7.03 -2.60 -19.70
N VAL A 271 -8.29 -2.61 -20.15
CA VAL A 271 -9.41 -1.97 -19.45
C VAL A 271 -9.76 -2.72 -18.16
N SER A 272 -9.76 -4.06 -18.21
CA SER A 272 -9.91 -4.88 -17.00
C SER A 272 -8.73 -4.69 -16.04
N ALA A 273 -7.50 -4.62 -16.54
CA ALA A 273 -6.32 -4.35 -15.73
C ALA A 273 -6.44 -2.98 -15.02
N ALA A 274 -6.86 -1.93 -15.73
CA ALA A 274 -7.15 -0.62 -15.14
C ALA A 274 -8.20 -0.71 -14.02
N LYS A 275 -9.30 -1.43 -14.23
CA LYS A 275 -10.33 -1.64 -13.20
C LYS A 275 -9.78 -2.37 -11.97
N ARG A 276 -8.90 -3.35 -12.15
CA ARG A 276 -8.23 -4.07 -11.05
C ARG A 276 -7.26 -3.17 -10.29
N LEU A 277 -6.53 -2.30 -10.99
CA LEU A 277 -5.67 -1.29 -10.36
C LEU A 277 -6.48 -0.28 -9.53
N VAL A 278 -7.64 0.17 -10.02
CA VAL A 278 -8.56 1.03 -9.24
C VAL A 278 -9.03 0.31 -7.97
N ALA A 279 -9.48 -0.94 -8.09
CA ALA A 279 -9.91 -1.75 -6.95
C ALA A 279 -8.77 -1.96 -5.92
N ALA A 280 -7.55 -2.25 -6.40
CA ALA A 280 -6.37 -2.32 -5.54
C ALA A 280 -6.07 -0.97 -4.86
N GLY A 281 -6.25 0.15 -5.57
CA GLY A 281 -6.13 1.50 -5.03
C GLY A 281 -7.13 1.82 -3.92
N GLU A 282 -8.35 1.27 -3.98
CA GLU A 282 -9.35 1.36 -2.90
C GLU A 282 -8.89 0.61 -1.65
N LEU A 283 -8.32 -0.60 -1.80
CA LEU A 283 -7.73 -1.36 -0.69
C LEU A 283 -6.54 -0.64 -0.04
N LEU A 284 -5.90 0.29 -0.74
CA LEU A 284 -4.76 1.09 -0.29
C LEU A 284 -5.15 2.47 0.28
N LYS A 285 -6.39 2.65 0.74
CA LYS A 285 -6.89 3.95 1.27
C LYS A 285 -6.06 4.56 2.37
N SER A 286 -5.49 3.76 3.27
CA SER A 286 -4.63 4.24 4.34
C SER A 286 -3.18 4.50 3.92
N LYS A 287 -2.81 4.18 2.66
CA LYS A 287 -1.42 4.22 2.16
C LYS A 287 -1.33 5.01 0.85
N PRO A 288 -1.39 6.36 0.90
CA PRO A 288 -1.40 7.19 -0.31
C PRO A 288 -0.15 6.98 -1.19
N SER A 289 1.02 6.71 -0.59
CA SER A 289 2.25 6.39 -1.34
C SER A 289 2.11 5.11 -2.18
N SER A 290 1.62 4.01 -1.60
CA SER A 290 1.37 2.75 -2.33
C SER A 290 0.29 2.93 -3.42
N ARG A 291 -0.74 3.74 -3.15
CA ARG A 291 -1.74 4.10 -4.16
C ARG A 291 -1.13 4.93 -5.30
N SER A 292 -0.20 5.83 -4.99
CA SER A 292 0.54 6.62 -5.98
C SER A 292 1.37 5.72 -6.89
N LYS A 293 2.02 4.68 -6.34
CA LYS A 293 2.70 3.64 -7.13
C LYS A 293 1.73 2.89 -8.05
N CYS A 294 0.55 2.51 -7.55
CA CYS A 294 -0.48 1.84 -8.34
C CYS A 294 -0.82 2.65 -9.61
N LEU A 295 -1.03 3.96 -9.46
CA LEU A 295 -1.26 4.86 -10.60
C LEU A 295 -0.05 4.91 -11.53
N PHE A 296 1.16 5.04 -10.97
CA PHE A 296 2.42 5.08 -11.72
C PHE A 296 2.56 3.89 -12.66
N PHE A 297 2.44 2.67 -12.11
CA PHE A 297 2.53 1.46 -12.91
C PHE A 297 1.41 1.37 -13.95
N GLY A 298 0.19 1.76 -13.59
CA GLY A 298 -0.95 1.81 -14.52
C GLY A 298 -0.68 2.68 -15.75
N ASP A 299 -0.22 3.91 -15.55
CA ASP A 299 0.06 4.86 -16.64
C ASP A 299 1.19 4.41 -17.56
N ARG A 300 2.16 3.62 -17.06
CA ARG A 300 3.31 3.17 -17.86
C ARG A 300 3.02 1.86 -18.58
N ILE A 301 2.24 0.97 -17.99
CA ILE A 301 1.94 -0.35 -18.55
C ILE A 301 0.79 -0.27 -19.56
N LEU A 302 -0.28 0.46 -19.24
CA LEU A 302 -1.49 0.54 -20.07
C LEU A 302 -1.32 1.62 -21.15
N LYS A 303 -1.67 1.30 -22.40
CA LYS A 303 -1.43 2.19 -23.56
C LYS A 303 -2.71 2.68 -24.22
N SER A 304 -3.79 1.92 -24.12
CA SER A 304 -5.08 2.27 -24.70
C SER A 304 -5.70 3.47 -23.98
N PRO A 305 -6.29 4.42 -24.73
CA PRO A 305 -6.93 5.60 -24.14
C PRO A 305 -8.09 5.21 -23.20
N GLU A 306 -8.84 4.16 -23.55
CA GLU A 306 -9.92 3.64 -22.71
C GLU A 306 -9.43 3.12 -21.34
N ALA A 307 -8.27 2.47 -21.30
CA ALA A 307 -7.68 1.99 -20.06
C ALA A 307 -7.14 3.16 -19.21
N LEU A 308 -6.52 4.16 -19.85
CA LEU A 308 -6.08 5.38 -19.18
C LEU A 308 -7.24 6.20 -18.60
N ASP A 309 -8.38 6.25 -19.30
CA ASP A 309 -9.62 6.84 -18.80
C ASP A 309 -10.19 6.03 -17.63
N ALA A 310 -10.12 4.70 -17.69
CA ALA A 310 -10.54 3.83 -16.60
C ALA A 310 -9.68 4.00 -15.32
N LEU A 311 -8.47 4.57 -15.41
CA LEU A 311 -7.66 4.95 -14.25
C LEU A 311 -8.07 6.28 -13.60
N LYS A 312 -8.98 7.06 -14.20
CA LYS A 312 -9.42 8.35 -13.67
C LYS A 312 -9.89 8.31 -12.21
N PRO A 313 -10.68 7.32 -11.75
CA PRO A 313 -11.06 7.24 -10.33
C PRO A 313 -9.86 7.13 -9.38
N LEU A 314 -8.77 6.49 -9.82
CA LEU A 314 -7.54 6.38 -9.03
C LEU A 314 -6.83 7.74 -8.90
N ARG A 315 -6.82 8.54 -9.98
CA ARG A 315 -6.30 9.92 -9.96
C ARG A 315 -7.14 10.80 -9.02
N ASP A 316 -8.47 10.70 -9.11
CA ASP A 316 -9.39 11.45 -8.25
C ASP A 316 -9.23 11.08 -6.77
N MET A 317 -9.04 9.78 -6.48
CA MET A 317 -8.74 9.28 -5.13
C MET A 317 -7.42 9.78 -4.55
N LEU A 318 -6.42 10.09 -5.38
CA LEU A 318 -5.15 10.66 -4.94
C LEU A 318 -5.25 12.18 -4.81
N ALA A 319 -5.87 12.85 -5.78
CA ALA A 319 -6.05 14.30 -5.79
C ALA A 319 -6.91 14.78 -4.61
N SER A 320 -7.93 14.01 -4.23
CA SER A 320 -8.82 14.33 -3.09
C SER A 320 -8.13 14.30 -1.71
N ASN A 321 -6.92 13.74 -1.60
CA ASN A 321 -6.13 13.83 -0.37
C ASN A 321 -5.55 15.24 -0.15
N TYR A 322 -5.58 16.11 -1.16
CA TYR A 322 -5.02 17.46 -1.10
C TYR A 322 -6.14 18.50 -1.12
N ARG A 323 -6.01 19.56 -0.29
CA ARG A 323 -7.04 20.61 -0.17
C ARG A 323 -7.21 21.45 -1.44
N ARG A 324 -6.12 21.72 -2.17
CA ARG A 324 -6.09 22.53 -3.41
C ARG A 324 -5.01 21.99 -4.33
N GLY A 325 -5.24 22.08 -5.65
CA GLY A 325 -4.25 21.69 -6.66
C GLY A 325 -3.89 20.19 -6.68
N GLY A 326 -4.75 19.32 -6.13
CA GLY A 326 -4.42 17.89 -5.95
C GLY A 326 -4.04 17.17 -7.24
N ALA A 327 -4.66 17.51 -8.37
CA ALA A 327 -4.31 16.91 -9.67
C ALA A 327 -2.87 17.24 -10.11
N GLU A 328 -2.46 18.49 -9.92
CA GLU A 328 -1.11 18.94 -10.27
C GLU A 328 -0.06 18.35 -9.34
N ILE A 329 -0.35 18.30 -8.03
CA ILE A 329 0.53 17.65 -7.05
C ILE A 329 0.73 16.17 -7.38
N VAL A 330 -0.34 15.47 -7.78
CA VAL A 330 -0.25 14.08 -8.22
C VAL A 330 0.61 13.98 -9.47
N ARG A 331 0.39 14.83 -10.49
CA ARG A 331 1.21 14.86 -11.72
C ARG A 331 2.71 15.03 -11.41
N VAL A 332 3.06 16.06 -10.66
CA VAL A 332 4.45 16.33 -10.25
C VAL A 332 5.02 15.15 -9.47
N SER A 333 4.25 14.57 -8.54
CA SER A 333 4.68 13.39 -7.78
C SER A 333 4.96 12.16 -8.67
N GLN A 334 4.19 11.96 -9.74
CA GLN A 334 4.42 10.88 -10.71
C GLN A 334 5.68 11.14 -11.54
N GLU A 335 5.92 12.38 -11.95
CA GLU A 335 7.14 12.78 -12.67
C GLU A 335 8.38 12.60 -11.80
N THR A 336 8.37 13.10 -10.57
CA THR A 336 9.48 12.91 -9.62
C THR A 336 9.77 11.43 -9.35
N MET A 337 8.73 10.58 -9.30
CA MET A 337 8.91 9.13 -9.13
C MET A 337 9.58 8.47 -10.34
N ALA A 338 9.25 8.92 -11.57
CA ALA A 338 9.94 8.47 -12.79
C ALA A 338 11.40 8.91 -12.80
N GLU A 339 11.68 10.18 -12.51
CA GLU A 339 13.04 10.72 -12.49
C GLU A 339 13.91 10.02 -11.45
N ALA A 340 13.39 9.80 -10.23
CA ALA A 340 14.11 9.08 -9.19
C ALA A 340 14.42 7.63 -9.60
N ALA A 341 13.46 6.93 -10.23
CA ALA A 341 13.68 5.59 -10.75
C ALA A 341 14.75 5.60 -11.85
N TYR A 342 14.75 6.59 -12.73
CA TYR A 342 15.75 6.72 -13.79
C TYR A 342 17.15 7.05 -13.26
N LYS A 343 17.26 7.98 -12.29
CA LYS A 343 18.52 8.25 -11.58
C LYS A 343 19.12 6.98 -10.99
N SER A 344 18.30 6.13 -10.38
CA SER A 344 18.76 4.85 -9.84
C SER A 344 19.29 3.89 -10.91
N ILE A 345 18.72 3.93 -12.12
CA ILE A 345 19.18 3.12 -13.27
C ILE A 345 20.52 3.65 -13.77
N VAL A 346 20.66 4.96 -13.95
CA VAL A 346 21.92 5.60 -14.39
C VAL A 346 23.04 5.30 -13.39
N ALA A 347 22.79 5.49 -12.09
CA ALA A 347 23.77 5.21 -11.04
C ALA A 347 24.17 3.72 -10.99
N ALA A 348 23.21 2.80 -11.15
CA ALA A 348 23.49 1.36 -11.18
C ALA A 348 24.30 0.93 -12.42
N ALA A 349 24.17 1.66 -13.51
CA ALA A 349 24.90 1.40 -14.74
C ALA A 349 26.38 1.78 -14.66
N GLY A 350 26.72 2.70 -13.76
CA GLY A 350 28.09 3.09 -13.46
C GLY A 350 28.69 4.15 -14.41
N PRO A 351 29.93 4.58 -14.12
CA PRO A 351 30.58 5.72 -14.77
C PRO A 351 31.05 5.46 -16.21
N ASP A 352 31.06 4.20 -16.66
CA ASP A 352 31.54 3.83 -18.00
C ASP A 352 30.58 4.23 -19.13
N GLN A 353 29.39 4.76 -18.78
CA GLN A 353 28.41 5.20 -19.76
C GLN A 353 28.77 6.57 -20.34
N THR A 354 28.57 6.74 -21.64
CA THR A 354 28.82 8.00 -22.35
C THR A 354 27.53 8.69 -22.82
N SER A 355 26.37 8.09 -22.56
CA SER A 355 25.06 8.56 -23.05
C SER A 355 23.93 8.10 -22.14
N ALA A 356 22.76 8.75 -22.26
CA ALA A 356 21.53 8.36 -21.56
C ALA A 356 21.26 6.84 -21.57
N THR A 357 21.08 6.27 -20.37
CA THR A 357 20.83 4.85 -20.17
C THR A 357 19.49 4.43 -20.83
N PRO A 358 19.42 3.30 -21.56
CA PRO A 358 18.18 2.84 -22.15
C PRO A 358 17.10 2.56 -21.08
N GLY A 359 15.83 2.76 -21.45
CA GLY A 359 14.68 2.51 -20.57
C GLY A 359 13.94 3.77 -20.08
N TYR A 360 14.42 4.97 -20.39
CA TYR A 360 13.75 6.24 -20.09
C TYR A 360 12.34 6.33 -20.71
N ASN A 361 12.16 5.75 -21.90
CA ASN A 361 10.88 5.69 -22.62
C ASN A 361 9.82 4.87 -21.86
N ILE A 362 10.23 3.78 -21.20
CA ILE A 362 9.33 2.93 -20.40
C ILE A 362 8.87 3.68 -19.14
N LEU A 363 9.71 4.54 -18.57
CA LEU A 363 9.36 5.41 -17.44
C LEU A 363 8.51 6.62 -17.84
N GLY A 364 8.38 6.89 -19.15
CA GLY A 364 7.67 8.06 -19.68
C GLY A 364 8.47 9.35 -19.55
N ILE A 365 9.80 9.27 -19.57
CA ILE A 365 10.70 10.42 -19.56
C ILE A 365 11.07 10.75 -21.00
N SER A 366 11.15 12.03 -21.35
CA SER A 366 11.63 12.45 -22.68
C SER A 366 13.13 12.19 -22.82
N LYS A 367 13.61 12.02 -24.07
CA LYS A 367 15.04 11.79 -24.34
C LYS A 367 15.91 12.94 -23.81
N ASP A 368 15.46 14.18 -24.00
CA ASP A 368 16.21 15.36 -23.56
C ASP A 368 16.32 15.41 -22.04
N ARG A 369 15.21 15.18 -21.33
CA ARG A 369 15.20 15.12 -19.86
C ARG A 369 16.03 13.95 -19.32
N ALA A 370 16.01 12.81 -20.01
CA ALA A 370 16.84 11.66 -19.66
C ALA A 370 18.34 11.95 -19.84
N GLN A 371 18.71 12.76 -20.83
CA GLN A 371 20.09 13.21 -20.99
C GLN A 371 20.49 14.21 -19.89
N GLU A 372 19.62 15.16 -19.54
CA GLU A 372 19.86 16.09 -18.42
C GLU A 372 20.08 15.35 -17.10
N ILE A 373 19.24 14.35 -16.79
CA ILE A 373 19.39 13.54 -15.58
C ILE A 373 20.69 12.73 -15.61
N PHE A 374 21.09 12.24 -16.78
CA PHE A 374 22.35 11.54 -16.94
C PHE A 374 23.54 12.46 -16.64
N ASP A 375 23.54 13.68 -17.19
CA ASP A 375 24.59 14.67 -16.97
C ASP A 375 24.65 15.11 -15.49
N GLU A 376 23.48 15.25 -14.82
CA GLU A 376 23.38 15.53 -13.39
C GLU A 376 24.06 14.42 -12.56
N VAL A 377 23.68 13.15 -12.78
CA VAL A 377 24.25 12.00 -12.04
C VAL A 377 25.74 11.81 -12.35
N ALA A 378 26.16 12.08 -13.58
CA ALA A 378 27.57 12.04 -13.96
C ALA A 378 28.38 13.13 -13.23
N SER A 379 27.81 14.33 -13.04
CA SER A 379 28.43 15.41 -12.29
C SER A 379 28.57 15.11 -10.79
N GLU A 380 27.65 14.30 -10.24
CA GLU A 380 27.67 13.82 -8.85
C GLU A 380 28.54 12.56 -8.66
N ASN A 381 29.39 12.20 -9.63
CA ASN A 381 30.21 10.99 -9.58
C ASN A 381 29.41 9.68 -9.42
N PHE A 382 28.20 9.61 -9.98
CA PHE A 382 27.34 8.41 -9.96
C PHE A 382 27.00 7.90 -8.55
N GLU A 383 26.92 8.81 -7.60
CA GLU A 383 26.60 8.47 -6.22
C GLU A 383 25.19 7.89 -6.14
N THR A 384 25.09 6.69 -5.56
CA THR A 384 23.78 6.09 -5.35
C THR A 384 22.99 6.90 -4.33
N THR A 385 21.66 6.96 -4.46
CA THR A 385 20.79 7.64 -3.48
C THR A 385 21.04 7.15 -2.05
N LEU A 386 21.43 5.88 -1.88
CA LEU A 386 21.76 5.30 -0.58
C LEU A 386 23.08 5.86 -0.04
N GLN A 387 24.11 5.99 -0.86
CA GLN A 387 25.36 6.66 -0.48
C GLN A 387 25.15 8.15 -0.18
N GLN A 388 24.27 8.82 -0.93
CA GLN A 388 23.89 10.20 -0.66
C GLN A 388 23.18 10.33 0.70
N GLN A 389 22.24 9.42 1.00
CA GLN A 389 21.58 9.36 2.32
C GLN A 389 22.56 9.04 3.45
N GLN A 390 23.49 8.09 3.25
CA GLN A 390 24.52 7.78 4.23
C GLN A 390 25.37 9.00 4.55
N ARG A 391 25.81 9.75 3.53
CA ARG A 391 26.54 11.00 3.74
C ARG A 391 25.76 12.08 4.45
N MET A 392 24.48 12.25 4.14
CA MET A 392 23.63 13.20 4.87
C MET A 392 23.47 12.80 6.34
N MET A 393 23.39 11.50 6.64
CA MET A 393 23.35 11.02 8.02
C MET A 393 24.70 11.19 8.74
N GLU A 394 25.81 10.95 8.04
CA GLU A 394 27.16 11.15 8.58
C GLU A 394 27.44 12.64 8.85
N SER A 395 27.09 13.54 7.92
CA SER A 395 27.27 14.98 8.11
C SER A 395 26.40 15.52 9.25
N SER A 396 25.15 15.05 9.37
CA SER A 396 24.27 15.40 10.48
C SER A 396 24.82 14.90 11.82
N LYS A 397 25.49 13.74 11.83
CA LYS A 397 26.14 13.17 13.02
C LYS A 397 27.36 13.98 13.43
N GLU A 398 28.17 14.43 12.47
CA GLU A 398 29.35 15.27 12.74
C GLU A 398 28.97 16.63 13.34
N GLU A 399 27.89 17.26 12.86
CA GLU A 399 27.43 18.56 13.38
C GLU A 399 26.94 18.48 14.84
N LEU A 400 26.44 17.32 15.28
CA LEU A 400 26.05 17.08 16.68
C LEU A 400 27.24 16.85 17.61
N VAL A 401 28.38 16.38 17.07
CA VAL A 401 29.59 16.17 17.86
C VAL A 401 30.31 17.49 18.11
N THR A 402 30.39 18.37 17.12
CA THR A 402 31.11 19.65 17.25
C THR A 402 30.45 20.65 18.19
N LYS A 403 29.13 20.58 18.40
CA LYS A 403 28.40 21.47 19.34
C LYS A 403 28.51 21.08 20.83
N LYS A 404 29.14 19.94 21.17
CA LYS A 404 29.31 19.52 22.58
C LYS A 404 30.57 20.05 23.25
N ASP A 405 31.50 20.60 22.48
CA ASP A 405 32.82 20.98 22.96
C ASP A 405 33.05 22.51 22.99
N ASP A 406 32.00 23.31 23.21
CA ASP A 406 32.13 24.72 23.60
C ASP A 406 31.95 24.91 25.13
N PRO A 407 32.94 24.54 25.97
CA PRO A 407 32.95 24.84 27.39
C PRO A 407 33.45 26.27 27.62
N LYS A 408 32.69 27.29 27.22
CA LYS A 408 32.86 28.68 27.71
C LYS A 408 31.80 29.65 27.16
N SER A 409 30.55 29.45 27.59
CA SER A 409 29.62 30.56 27.71
C SER A 409 29.72 31.09 29.14
N GLU A 410 30.75 31.90 29.39
CA GLU A 410 30.81 32.77 30.57
C GLU A 410 29.96 34.01 30.28
N GLY A 411 28.81 34.16 30.94
CA GLY A 411 28.09 35.44 30.90
C GLY A 411 26.64 35.45 31.36
N GLY A 412 26.44 35.65 32.67
CA GLY A 412 25.29 36.35 33.29
C GLY A 412 23.93 35.64 33.21
N GLY A 413 23.28 35.21 34.29
CA GLY A 413 23.18 35.85 35.61
C GLY A 413 21.70 36.18 35.83
N GLY A 414 21.03 35.42 36.70
CA GLY A 414 19.64 35.68 37.10
C GLY A 414 18.88 34.42 37.56
N ASP A 415 19.22 33.95 38.76
CA ASP A 415 18.32 33.36 39.75
C ASP A 415 17.12 32.53 39.27
N GLU A 416 17.37 31.30 38.82
CA GLU A 416 16.36 30.23 38.91
C GLU A 416 17.05 28.86 38.95
N VAL A 417 17.62 28.53 40.11
CA VAL A 417 18.17 27.21 40.41
C VAL A 417 17.67 26.83 41.79
N ASP A 418 16.81 25.82 41.92
CA ASP A 418 16.97 24.79 42.98
C ASP A 418 16.07 23.55 42.88
N VAL A 419 15.89 22.94 41.71
CA VAL A 419 15.22 21.61 41.65
C VAL A 419 15.97 20.59 40.79
N MET A 420 16.68 21.01 39.74
CA MET A 420 17.29 20.04 38.81
C MET A 420 18.73 19.62 39.18
N LYS A 421 19.38 20.31 40.11
CA LYS A 421 20.79 20.04 40.46
C LYS A 421 20.97 18.94 41.52
N GLN A 422 19.95 18.68 42.33
CA GLN A 422 20.01 17.68 43.40
C GLN A 422 19.91 16.23 42.91
N VAL A 423 19.53 15.99 41.64
CA VAL A 423 19.48 14.62 41.06
C VAL A 423 20.80 14.22 40.38
N LEU A 424 21.71 15.17 40.16
CA LEU A 424 22.98 14.93 39.46
C LEU A 424 24.21 14.91 40.37
N GLU A 425 24.09 15.31 41.64
CA GLU A 425 25.22 15.35 42.58
C GLU A 425 25.26 14.17 43.60
N GLU A 426 24.30 13.24 43.59
CA GLU A 426 24.37 12.00 44.41
C GLU A 426 25.06 10.80 43.72
N ASN A 427 25.76 11.00 42.60
CA ASN A 427 26.48 9.93 41.89
C ASN A 427 27.95 10.22 41.56
N SER A 428 28.64 11.07 42.32
CA SER A 428 30.08 11.27 42.10
C SER A 428 30.86 11.50 43.39
N ALA A 429 31.63 10.50 43.82
CA ALA A 429 32.89 10.76 44.50
C ALA A 429 33.93 9.62 44.60
N GLU A 430 33.66 8.32 44.34
CA GLU A 430 34.68 7.29 44.68
C GLU A 430 35.04 6.21 43.64
N ASP A 431 34.54 6.21 42.39
CA ASP A 431 34.82 5.07 41.47
C ASP A 431 35.23 5.44 40.03
N LEU A 432 35.99 6.53 39.84
CA LEU A 432 36.30 7.08 38.50
C LEU A 432 37.78 7.24 38.13
N GLU A 433 38.66 6.36 38.63
CA GLU A 433 40.06 6.30 38.16
C GLU A 433 40.41 5.03 37.34
N LYS A 434 39.44 4.18 36.96
CA LYS A 434 39.73 2.90 36.27
C LYS A 434 38.94 2.55 35.01
N SER A 435 38.56 3.52 34.17
CA SER A 435 38.00 3.16 32.85
C SER A 435 38.28 4.19 31.75
N LYS A 436 39.56 4.31 31.37
CA LYS A 436 39.93 4.63 29.99
C LYS A 436 39.97 3.32 29.20
N GLU A 437 38.80 2.77 28.89
CA GLU A 437 38.68 1.68 27.93
C GLU A 437 37.55 1.98 26.96
N LYS A 438 37.85 1.81 25.68
CA LYS A 438 37.08 2.25 24.51
C LYS A 438 35.60 1.85 24.64
N LYS A 439 34.71 2.85 24.61
CA LYS A 439 33.26 2.64 24.54
C LYS A 439 32.92 2.06 23.16
N ALA A 440 32.78 0.74 23.11
CA ALA A 440 32.32 -0.02 21.96
C ALA A 440 30.88 0.42 21.56
N PRO A 441 30.50 0.27 20.28
CA PRO A 441 29.14 0.59 19.81
C PRO A 441 28.08 -0.15 20.63
N ALA A 442 26.99 0.54 20.96
CA ALA A 442 25.88 -0.01 21.74
C ALA A 442 25.30 -1.25 21.03
N GLU A 443 25.59 -2.42 21.59
CA GLU A 443 25.17 -3.72 21.09
C GLU A 443 23.63 -3.82 21.20
N LEU A 444 22.96 -3.96 20.05
CA LEU A 444 21.51 -4.14 20.00
C LEU A 444 21.16 -5.50 20.59
N SER A 445 20.54 -5.49 21.78
CA SER A 445 20.08 -6.71 22.44
C SER A 445 18.79 -7.20 21.78
N ILE A 446 18.81 -8.40 21.20
CA ILE A 446 17.60 -9.05 20.66
C ILE A 446 17.12 -10.07 21.67
N TYR A 447 15.82 -10.09 21.95
CA TYR A 447 15.21 -11.10 22.81
C TYR A 447 14.26 -11.97 21.97
N GLU A 448 14.38 -13.29 22.05
CA GLU A 448 13.53 -14.24 21.31
C GLU A 448 12.75 -15.13 22.30
N CYS A 449 11.44 -15.27 22.09
CA CYS A 449 10.60 -16.17 22.88
C CYS A 449 10.89 -17.62 22.52
N GLU A 450 11.36 -18.44 23.45
CA GLU A 450 11.68 -19.87 23.22
C GLU A 450 10.47 -20.72 22.80
N THR A 451 9.25 -20.29 23.13
CA THR A 451 8.04 -21.08 22.89
C THR A 451 7.52 -20.92 21.46
N CYS A 452 7.58 -19.71 20.90
CA CYS A 452 7.00 -19.41 19.58
C CYS A 452 7.94 -18.70 18.59
N GLY A 453 9.15 -18.32 19.01
CA GLY A 453 10.13 -17.62 18.17
C GLY A 453 9.88 -16.11 18.00
N TYR A 454 8.96 -15.50 18.74
CA TYR A 454 8.70 -14.07 18.66
C TYR A 454 9.91 -13.24 19.11
N THR A 455 10.42 -12.36 18.25
CA THR A 455 11.62 -11.53 18.51
C THR A 455 11.27 -10.08 18.84
N LEU A 456 11.89 -9.54 19.89
CA LEU A 456 11.80 -8.14 20.32
C LEU A 456 13.16 -7.45 20.18
N PHE A 457 13.13 -6.17 19.79
CA PHE A 457 14.29 -5.29 19.65
C PHE A 457 14.17 -4.08 20.59
N PRO A 458 14.38 -4.24 21.91
CA PRO A 458 14.42 -3.10 22.82
C PRO A 458 15.55 -2.14 22.43
N SER A 459 15.30 -0.84 22.50
CA SER A 459 16.38 0.14 22.43
C SER A 459 17.28 -0.02 23.66
N SER A 460 18.60 -0.08 23.45
CA SER A 460 19.58 -0.19 24.53
C SER A 460 19.32 0.82 25.65
N GLY A 461 19.26 0.34 26.89
CA GLY A 461 19.01 1.16 28.07
C GLY A 461 17.53 1.42 28.38
N ARG A 462 16.59 0.81 27.64
CA ARG A 462 15.15 0.84 27.96
C ARG A 462 14.55 -0.53 28.22
N ASP A 463 15.38 -1.55 28.33
CA ASP A 463 15.02 -2.97 28.49
C ASP A 463 14.07 -3.16 29.68
N PHE A 464 14.35 -2.50 30.81
CA PHE A 464 13.52 -2.53 32.01
C PHE A 464 12.10 -1.97 31.80
N LYS A 465 11.95 -0.98 30.90
CA LYS A 465 10.63 -0.38 30.59
C LYS A 465 9.81 -1.22 29.62
N PHE A 466 10.47 -2.01 28.79
CA PHE A 466 9.82 -2.87 27.80
C PHE A 466 9.42 -4.25 28.36
N PHE A 467 10.07 -4.70 29.43
CA PHE A 467 9.75 -5.96 30.11
C PHE A 467 9.30 -5.71 31.56
N PRO A 468 8.08 -5.18 31.79
CA PRO A 468 7.48 -5.24 33.13
C PRO A 468 7.39 -6.70 33.60
N ASP A 469 7.33 -6.94 34.91
CA ASP A 469 7.34 -8.30 35.45
C ASP A 469 6.12 -9.13 35.00
N ASP A 470 5.02 -8.46 34.64
CA ASP A 470 3.81 -9.05 34.09
C ASP A 470 3.81 -9.17 32.55
N PHE A 471 4.95 -8.96 31.89
CA PHE A 471 5.03 -9.06 30.42
C PHE A 471 4.79 -10.50 29.95
N VAL A 472 3.86 -10.64 29.00
CA VAL A 472 3.55 -11.91 28.33
C VAL A 472 3.79 -11.79 26.83
N CYS A 473 4.28 -12.86 26.21
CA CYS A 473 4.48 -12.92 24.76
C CYS A 473 3.14 -12.67 24.03
N PRO A 474 3.07 -11.72 23.07
CA PRO A 474 1.81 -11.42 22.38
C PRO A 474 1.31 -12.57 21.49
N GLU A 475 2.21 -13.45 21.04
CA GLU A 475 1.87 -14.56 20.14
C GLU A 475 1.41 -15.82 20.90
N CYS A 476 2.07 -16.17 22.02
CA CYS A 476 1.82 -17.43 22.73
C CYS A 476 1.48 -17.30 24.22
N GLN A 477 1.43 -16.07 24.74
CA GLN A 477 1.18 -15.76 26.16
C GLN A 477 2.20 -16.37 27.13
N ALA A 478 3.36 -16.83 26.66
CA ALA A 478 4.44 -17.28 27.51
C ALA A 478 4.95 -16.13 28.41
N PRO A 479 5.30 -16.40 29.69
CA PRO A 479 5.81 -15.39 30.60
C PRO A 479 7.19 -14.88 30.17
N LYS A 480 7.58 -13.71 30.69
CA LYS A 480 8.88 -13.05 30.48
C LYS A 480 10.10 -13.99 30.60
N ASP A 481 10.06 -14.95 31.51
CA ASP A 481 11.13 -15.94 31.73
C ASP A 481 11.43 -16.84 30.52
N LYS A 482 10.55 -16.84 29.50
CA LYS A 482 10.75 -17.57 28.24
C LYS A 482 11.41 -16.75 27.14
N PHE A 483 11.87 -15.54 27.42
CA PHE A 483 12.63 -14.72 26.46
C PHE A 483 14.13 -14.85 26.70
N VAL A 484 14.87 -15.31 25.69
CA VAL A 484 16.32 -15.45 25.75
C VAL A 484 16.98 -14.34 24.92
N GLN A 485 17.99 -13.68 25.49
CA GLN A 485 18.78 -12.69 24.77
C GLN A 485 19.67 -13.39 23.74
N LYS A 486 19.42 -13.14 22.46
CA LYS A 486 20.23 -13.61 21.35
C LYS A 486 21.26 -12.54 21.02
N LYS A 487 22.53 -12.78 21.38
CA LYS A 487 23.63 -11.95 20.91
C LYS A 487 23.73 -12.13 19.40
N GLN A 488 23.58 -11.03 18.64
CA GLN A 488 23.94 -11.07 17.23
C GLN A 488 25.46 -11.19 17.16
N ASN A 489 25.97 -12.35 16.75
CA ASN A 489 27.34 -12.43 16.25
C ASN A 489 27.35 -11.68 14.91
N ILE A 490 27.73 -10.40 14.93
CA ILE A 490 27.93 -9.56 13.73
C ILE A 490 29.32 -9.86 13.14
N ASP A 491 29.66 -11.13 12.94
CA ASP A 491 30.93 -11.59 12.36
C ASP A 491 30.70 -12.40 11.07
N SER A 492 29.73 -11.99 10.23
CA SER A 492 29.45 -12.67 8.94
C SER A 492 29.27 -11.71 7.80
#